data_AF-W2ZU86-F1
#
_entry.id   AF-W2ZU86-F1
#
_cell.length_a   1.000
_cell.length_b   1.000
_cell.length_c   1.000
_cell.angle_alpha   90.00
_cell.angle_beta   90.00
_cell.angle_gamma   90.00
#
_symmetry.space_group_name_H-M   'P 1'
#
loop_
_entity.id
_entity.type
_entity.pdbx_description
1 polymer ?
#
loop_
_entity_poly.entity_id
_entity_poly.type
_entity_poly.pdbx_seq_one_letter_code
_entity_poly.pdbx_strand_id
1 'polypeptide(L)'
;MPLSEIDDPLTRSMSKQKLVCQRLKRYMSLLVTAVEAEISADMSGLNGFMFDGGQLKQVLLAISPMEEGELTAQSHYDFIKKTSYIFHLSESSLAILIGDSCVTNQATETILNVP
;
A
#
# COMPACT_ATOMS: atom_id res chain seq x y z
N MET A 1 -8.16 -22.77 5.82
CA MET A 1 -6.99 -22.89 4.94
C MET A 1 -7.37 -23.86 3.83
N PRO A 2 -7.47 -23.40 2.57
CA PRO A 2 -7.74 -24.29 1.44
C PRO A 2 -6.71 -25.42 1.36
N LEU A 3 -7.11 -26.58 0.83
CA LEU A 3 -6.23 -27.75 0.71
C LEU A 3 -4.99 -27.46 -0.14
N SER A 4 -5.12 -26.59 -1.15
CA SER A 4 -4.01 -26.11 -1.97
C SER A 4 -2.93 -25.39 -1.17
N GLU A 5 -3.29 -24.70 -0.09
CA GLU A 5 -2.35 -24.02 0.79
C GLU A 5 -1.71 -24.99 1.80
N ILE A 6 -2.41 -26.05 2.20
CA ILE A 6 -1.89 -27.09 3.11
C ILE A 6 -0.89 -28.01 2.42
N ASP A 7 -1.17 -28.36 1.16
CA ASP A 7 -0.33 -29.24 0.33
C ASP A 7 0.87 -28.52 -0.27
N ASP A 8 0.89 -27.18 -0.24
CA ASP A 8 2.04 -26.39 -0.63
C ASP A 8 3.27 -26.76 0.22
N PRO A 9 4.40 -27.18 -0.39
CA PRO A 9 5.59 -27.63 0.35
C PRO A 9 6.15 -26.57 1.30
N LEU A 10 6.04 -25.29 0.95
CA LEU A 10 6.53 -24.18 1.76
C LEU A 10 5.66 -24.04 3.01
N THR A 11 4.34 -23.95 2.85
CA THR A 11 3.39 -23.85 3.96
C THR A 11 3.46 -25.06 4.89
N ARG A 12 3.58 -26.27 4.33
CA ARG A 12 3.76 -27.51 5.11
C ARG A 12 5.06 -27.54 5.89
N SER A 13 6.12 -26.89 5.39
CA SER A 13 7.38 -26.76 6.11
C SER A 13 7.29 -25.73 7.25
N MET A 14 6.59 -24.61 7.00
CA MET A 14 6.41 -23.54 7.97
C MET A 14 5.52 -23.95 9.14
N SER A 15 4.48 -24.77 8.92
CA SER A 15 3.59 -25.27 9.99
C SER A 15 4.31 -26.11 11.05
N LYS A 16 5.48 -26.67 10.71
CA LYS A 16 6.33 -27.44 11.63
C LYS A 16 7.26 -26.55 12.46
N GLN A 17 7.38 -25.27 12.15
CA GLN A 17 8.26 -24.36 12.86
C GLN A 17 7.59 -23.86 14.15
N LYS A 18 8.37 -23.78 15.23
CA LYS A 18 7.89 -23.32 16.53
C LYS A 18 7.65 -21.80 16.47
N LEU A 19 6.40 -21.41 16.30
CA LEU A 19 6.01 -19.99 16.25
C LEU A 19 6.29 -19.33 17.60
N VAL A 20 7.23 -18.40 17.62
CA VAL A 20 7.44 -17.47 18.74
C VAL A 20 6.91 -16.12 18.30
N CYS A 21 5.67 -15.80 18.67
CA CYS A 21 4.90 -14.64 18.18
C CYS A 21 5.68 -13.31 18.22
N GLN A 22 6.57 -13.11 19.19
CA GLN A 22 7.39 -11.89 19.28
C GLN A 22 8.47 -11.80 18.20
N ARG A 23 9.09 -12.93 17.82
CA ARG A 23 10.11 -12.96 16.75
C ARG A 23 9.48 -12.74 15.39
N LEU A 24 8.32 -13.33 15.15
CA LEU A 24 7.59 -13.15 13.89
C LEU A 24 7.24 -11.68 13.65
N LYS A 25 6.68 -10.98 14.64
CA LYS A 25 6.38 -9.54 14.53
C LYS A 25 7.63 -8.72 14.21
N ARG A 26 8.76 -9.01 14.87
CA ARG A 26 10.02 -8.32 14.63
C ARG A 26 10.56 -8.60 13.22
N TYR A 27 10.50 -9.84 12.76
CA TYR A 27 10.90 -10.18 11.40
C TYR A 27 10.01 -9.55 10.34
N MET A 28 8.68 -9.53 10.54
CA MET A 28 7.78 -8.84 9.62
C MET A 28 8.09 -7.35 9.54
N SER A 29 8.35 -6.69 10.67
CA SER A 29 8.74 -5.27 10.67
C SER A 29 10.05 -5.02 9.92
N LEU A 30 11.08 -5.86 10.13
CA LEU A 30 12.35 -5.74 9.41
C LEU A 30 12.20 -6.01 7.91
N LEU A 31 11.38 -7.00 7.56
CA LEU A 31 11.14 -7.39 6.18
C LEU A 31 10.33 -6.33 5.43
N VAL A 32 9.33 -5.72 6.08
CA VAL A 32 8.59 -4.55 5.54
C VAL A 32 9.57 -3.43 5.20
N THR A 33 10.43 -3.03 6.14
CA THR A 33 11.43 -1.96 5.88
C THR A 33 12.38 -2.32 4.75
N ALA A 34 12.83 -3.57 4.65
CA ALA A 34 13.72 -4.01 3.57
C ALA A 34 13.02 -3.99 2.20
N VAL A 35 11.76 -4.45 2.14
CA VAL A 35 10.95 -4.44 0.92
C VAL A 35 10.61 -3.01 0.50
N GLU A 36 10.27 -2.12 1.43
CA GLU A 36 10.05 -0.69 1.15
C GLU A 36 11.28 -0.03 0.55
N ALA A 37 12.48 -0.36 1.05
CA ALA A 37 13.74 0.14 0.51
C ALA A 37 14.00 -0.35 -0.92
N GLU A 38 13.77 -1.64 -1.19
CA GLU A 38 13.95 -2.23 -2.52
C GLU A 38 12.95 -1.66 -3.53
N ILE A 39 11.67 -1.56 -3.15
CA ILE A 39 10.66 -0.97 -4.03
C ILE A 39 10.97 0.51 -4.29
N SER A 40 11.47 1.25 -3.29
CA SER A 40 11.88 2.64 -3.48
C SER A 40 13.05 2.77 -4.45
N ALA A 41 13.99 1.82 -4.45
CA ALA A 41 15.10 1.77 -5.39
C ALA A 41 14.64 1.45 -6.82
N ASP A 42 13.73 0.48 -6.98
CA ASP A 42 13.20 0.07 -8.28
C ASP A 42 12.22 1.10 -8.88
N MET A 43 11.44 1.77 -8.04
CA MET A 43 10.41 2.74 -8.44
C MET A 43 10.95 4.18 -8.52
N SER A 44 12.26 4.38 -8.68
CA SER A 44 12.93 5.69 -8.64
C SER A 44 12.44 6.73 -9.69
N GLY A 45 11.50 6.36 -10.57
CA GLY A 45 10.82 7.24 -11.52
C GLY A 45 9.32 7.47 -11.27
N LEU A 46 8.69 6.76 -10.33
CA LEU A 46 7.27 6.88 -9.96
C LEU A 46 7.17 7.51 -8.57
N ASN A 47 7.26 8.84 -8.53
CA ASN A 47 7.37 9.59 -7.28
C ASN A 47 5.99 10.07 -6.82
N GLY A 48 5.40 9.37 -5.85
CA GLY A 48 4.35 9.94 -5.01
C GLY A 48 4.96 10.87 -3.97
N PHE A 49 4.52 12.12 -3.93
CA PHE A 49 5.00 13.13 -2.99
C PHE A 49 3.93 13.37 -1.92
N MET A 50 4.28 13.13 -0.66
CA MET A 50 3.41 13.45 0.47
C MET A 50 4.03 14.56 1.31
N PHE A 51 3.24 15.56 1.67
CA PHE A 51 3.63 16.60 2.62
C PHE A 51 3.09 16.26 4.01
N ASP A 52 3.98 16.04 4.98
CA ASP A 52 3.65 15.77 6.36
C ASP A 52 4.40 16.77 7.26
N GLY A 53 3.66 17.60 8.00
CA GLY A 53 4.24 18.62 8.88
C GLY A 53 5.17 19.63 8.18
N GLY A 54 4.94 19.90 6.88
CA GLY A 54 5.79 20.81 6.07
C GLY A 54 7.05 20.17 5.49
N GLN A 55 7.24 18.85 5.65
CA GLN A 55 8.33 18.11 5.02
C GLN A 55 7.82 17.26 3.86
N LEU A 56 8.50 17.35 2.72
CA LEU A 56 8.25 16.50 1.56
C LEU A 56 8.84 15.12 1.81
N LYS A 57 8.00 14.09 1.79
CA LYS A 57 8.40 12.69 1.89
C LYS A 57 8.05 11.98 0.58
N GLN A 58 9.06 11.39 -0.05
CA GLN A 58 8.89 10.46 -1.16
C GLN A 58 8.73 9.06 -0.55
N VAL A 59 7.52 8.53 -0.54
CA VAL A 59 7.20 7.25 0.08
C VAL A 59 6.17 6.54 -0.77
N LEU A 60 6.45 5.29 -1.15
CA LEU A 60 5.40 4.39 -1.60
C LEU A 60 4.59 3.95 -0.38
N LEU A 61 3.40 4.53 -0.22
CA LEU A 61 2.53 4.27 0.93
C LEU A 61 1.74 2.97 0.80
N ALA A 62 1.22 2.67 -0.39
CA ALA A 62 0.48 1.45 -0.62
C ALA A 62 0.47 1.05 -2.10
N ILE A 63 0.30 -0.24 -2.34
CA ILE A 63 0.00 -0.81 -3.65
C ILE A 63 -1.41 -1.39 -3.56
N SER A 64 -2.28 -1.02 -4.50
CA SER A 64 -3.61 -1.62 -4.57
C SER A 64 -3.49 -3.11 -4.90
N PRO A 65 -4.24 -4.00 -4.22
CA PRO A 65 -4.26 -5.42 -4.58
C PRO A 65 -4.68 -5.60 -6.04
N MET A 66 -4.08 -6.59 -6.71
CA MET A 66 -4.30 -6.90 -8.13
C MET A 66 -5.68 -7.54 -8.44
N GLU A 67 -6.60 -7.61 -7.47
CA GLU A 67 -7.87 -8.34 -7.59
C GLU A 67 -8.86 -7.66 -8.56
N GLU A 68 -9.74 -8.47 -9.18
CA GLU A 68 -10.89 -8.04 -9.99
C GLU A 68 -11.97 -7.38 -9.11
N GLY A 69 -11.70 -6.15 -8.66
CA GLY A 69 -12.69 -5.28 -8.04
C GLY A 69 -13.23 -4.24 -9.03
N GLU A 70 -14.32 -3.56 -8.67
CA GLU A 70 -14.78 -2.39 -9.42
C GLU A 70 -13.71 -1.29 -9.36
N LEU A 71 -13.11 -0.93 -10.49
CA LEU A 71 -12.13 0.16 -10.63
C LEU A 71 -12.83 1.52 -10.83
N THR A 72 -13.76 1.83 -9.93
CA THR A 72 -14.52 3.08 -9.94
C THR A 72 -13.78 4.17 -9.17
N ALA A 73 -14.15 5.43 -9.40
CA ALA A 73 -13.56 6.54 -8.65
C ALA A 73 -13.82 6.43 -7.13
N GLN A 74 -14.96 5.83 -6.75
CA GLN A 74 -15.28 5.58 -5.34
C GLN A 74 -14.37 4.53 -4.72
N SER A 75 -14.06 3.44 -5.42
CA SER A 75 -13.15 2.43 -4.88
C SER A 75 -11.72 2.95 -4.74
N HIS A 76 -11.26 3.80 -5.68
CA HIS A 76 -9.99 4.51 -5.57
C HIS A 76 -9.98 5.45 -4.37
N TYR A 77 -11.04 6.24 -4.16
CA TYR A 77 -11.19 7.10 -2.99
C TYR A 77 -11.14 6.30 -1.68
N ASP A 78 -11.91 5.21 -1.58
CA ASP A 78 -11.97 4.37 -0.38
C ASP A 78 -10.60 3.75 -0.08
N PHE A 79 -9.88 3.30 -1.10
CA PHE A 79 -8.53 2.77 -0.97
C PHE A 79 -7.53 3.83 -0.46
N ILE A 80 -7.56 5.04 -1.03
CA ILE A 80 -6.69 6.16 -0.63
C ILE A 80 -6.99 6.58 0.81
N LYS A 81 -8.26 6.70 1.19
CA LYS A 81 -8.67 7.06 2.56
C LYS A 81 -8.30 5.99 3.58
N LYS A 82 -8.52 4.71 3.25
CA LYS A 82 -8.13 3.59 4.12
C LYS A 82 -6.63 3.55 4.33
N THR A 83 -5.85 3.73 3.27
CA THR A 83 -4.39 3.81 3.34
C THR A 83 -3.96 4.98 4.22
N SER A 84 -4.50 6.17 3.97
CA SER A 84 -4.20 7.37 4.77
C SER A 84 -4.47 7.17 6.26
N TYR A 85 -5.59 6.53 6.58
CA TYR A 85 -5.95 6.18 7.96
C TYR A 85 -4.94 5.21 8.61
N ILE A 86 -4.51 4.17 7.89
CA ILE A 86 -3.54 3.18 8.39
C ILE A 86 -2.20 3.85 8.74
N PHE A 87 -1.77 4.81 7.92
CA PHE A 87 -0.52 5.54 8.14
C PHE A 87 -0.68 6.79 9.02
N HIS A 88 -1.85 6.98 9.65
CA HIS A 88 -2.16 8.11 10.53
C HIS A 88 -1.94 9.48 9.87
N LEU A 89 -2.23 9.57 8.58
CA LEU A 89 -2.13 10.80 7.81
C LEU A 89 -3.39 11.65 7.99
N SER A 90 -3.22 12.96 8.09
CA SER A 90 -4.35 13.89 8.05
C SER A 90 -5.01 13.86 6.68
N GLU A 91 -6.32 14.09 6.60
CA GLU A 91 -7.02 14.23 5.32
C GLU A 91 -6.49 15.39 4.47
N SER A 92 -5.89 16.40 5.11
CA SER A 92 -5.23 17.53 4.44
C SER A 92 -3.82 17.22 3.93
N SER A 93 -3.30 16.00 4.14
CA SER A 93 -1.95 15.61 3.70
C SER A 93 -1.89 15.26 2.21
N LEU A 94 -3.05 14.97 1.61
CA LEU A 94 -3.14 14.71 0.18
C LEU A 94 -3.23 16.05 -0.57
N ALA A 95 -2.22 16.34 -1.39
CA ALA A 95 -2.09 17.63 -2.07
C ALA A 95 -2.30 17.58 -3.59
N ILE A 96 -2.08 16.43 -4.22
CA ILE A 96 -2.18 16.25 -5.67
C ILE A 96 -2.43 14.78 -5.98
N LEU A 97 -3.19 14.49 -7.03
CA LEU A 97 -3.37 13.16 -7.60
C LEU A 97 -2.67 13.08 -8.95
N ILE A 98 -1.63 12.25 -9.07
CA ILE A 98 -0.92 12.04 -10.34
C ILE A 98 -1.38 10.71 -10.93
N GLY A 99 -1.96 10.75 -12.12
CA GLY A 99 -2.41 9.58 -12.87
C GLY A 99 -2.48 9.87 -14.37
N ASP A 100 -2.88 8.87 -15.16
CA ASP A 100 -3.25 9.11 -16.55
C ASP A 100 -4.58 9.88 -16.63
N SER A 101 -4.88 10.47 -17.79
CA SER A 101 -6.08 11.29 -17.99
C SER A 101 -7.36 10.47 -18.15
N CYS A 102 -7.44 9.28 -17.56
CA CYS A 102 -8.65 8.46 -17.65
C CYS A 102 -9.80 9.05 -16.83
N VAL A 103 -11.04 8.73 -17.24
CA VAL A 103 -12.26 9.25 -16.61
C VAL A 103 -12.32 8.91 -15.12
N THR A 104 -11.85 7.72 -14.74
CA THR A 104 -11.80 7.30 -13.34
C THR A 104 -10.87 8.18 -12.51
N ASN A 105 -9.67 8.53 -13.02
CA ASN A 105 -8.72 9.37 -12.31
C ASN A 105 -9.24 10.81 -12.16
N GLN A 106 -9.83 11.38 -13.21
CA GLN A 106 -10.44 12.72 -13.16
C GLN A 106 -11.62 12.78 -12.18
N ALA A 107 -12.45 11.73 -12.15
CA ALA A 107 -13.52 11.63 -11.17
C ALA A 107 -12.96 11.47 -9.74
N THR A 108 -11.88 10.72 -9.56
CA THR A 108 -11.22 10.54 -8.26
C THR A 108 -10.60 11.85 -7.76
N GLU A 109 -9.94 12.61 -8.63
CA GLU A 109 -9.41 13.96 -8.39
C GLU A 109 -10.51 14.89 -7.88
N THR A 110 -11.66 14.89 -8.57
CA THR A 110 -12.83 15.69 -8.19
C THR A 110 -13.38 15.29 -6.81
N ILE A 111 -13.50 13.99 -6.53
CA ILE A 111 -13.99 13.49 -5.23
C ILE A 111 -13.03 13.84 -4.09
N LEU A 112 -11.72 13.74 -4.33
CA LEU A 112 -10.68 14.06 -3.36
C LEU A 112 -10.48 15.57 -3.16
N ASN A 113 -11.00 16.39 -4.09
CA ASN A 113 -10.83 17.84 -4.10
C ASN A 113 -9.33 18.24 -4.08
N VAL A 114 -8.55 17.56 -4.92
CA VAL A 114 -7.13 17.84 -5.15
C VAL A 114 -6.91 18.10 -6.64
N PRO A 115 -5.87 18.85 -7.03
CA PRO A 115 -5.43 18.95 -8.41
C PRO A 115 -4.69 17.68 -8.88
#